data_AF-B8QCC6-F1
#
_entry.id   AF-B8QCC6-F1
#
_cell.length_a   1.000
_cell.length_b   1.000
_cell.length_c   1.000
_cell.angle_alpha   90.00
_cell.angle_beta   90.00
_cell.angle_gamma   90.00
#
_symmetry.space_group_name_H-M   'P 1'
#
loop_
_entity.id
_entity.type
_entity.pdbx_description
1 polymer ?
#
loop_
_entity_poly.entity_id
_entity_poly.type
_entity_poly.pdbx_seq_one_letter_code
_entity_poly.pdbx_strand_id
1 'polypeptide(L)'
;AAGAKKPRCGLPRWSRREICLLSGLVFAAGLCAILGCILVLKYLALEQDAHCLEGCQERKAFSKASRFIATNIDATTDPCKDFYSFACGGWLRRHGIPEDKLIYGTIAAIGEQIEGKLQRLRRRPV
;
A
#
# COMPACT_ATOMS: atom_id res chain seq x y z
N ALA A 1 -67.60 -1.11 44.04
CA ALA A 1 -67.58 0.10 43.18
C ALA A 1 -66.23 0.79 43.39
N ALA A 2 -65.47 1.30 42.44
CA ALA A 2 -65.58 1.42 40.99
C ALA A 2 -64.13 1.52 40.42
N GLY A 3 -63.94 1.05 39.19
CA GLY A 3 -62.62 0.87 38.57
C GLY A 3 -61.91 2.16 38.12
N ALA A 4 -60.58 2.08 38.11
CA ALA A 4 -59.65 3.09 37.62
C ALA A 4 -59.83 3.38 36.12
N LYS A 5 -59.80 4.67 35.73
CA LYS A 5 -59.71 5.09 34.33
C LYS A 5 -58.38 5.80 34.08
N LYS A 6 -57.51 5.19 33.26
CA LYS A 6 -56.27 5.81 32.74
C LYS A 6 -56.60 6.85 31.66
N PRO A 7 -55.90 8.00 31.61
CA PRO A 7 -56.03 8.94 30.49
C PRO A 7 -55.29 8.39 29.27
N ARG A 8 -55.96 8.35 28.11
CA ARG A 8 -55.34 8.06 26.82
C ARG A 8 -54.83 9.37 26.25
N CYS A 9 -53.51 9.53 26.15
CA CYS A 9 -52.91 10.62 25.39
C CYS A 9 -53.26 10.42 23.90
N GLY A 10 -54.07 11.32 23.34
CA GLY A 10 -54.32 11.38 21.91
C GLY A 10 -53.12 11.98 21.19
N LEU A 11 -52.59 11.27 20.19
CA LEU A 11 -51.58 11.85 19.30
C LEU A 11 -52.23 12.94 18.41
N PRO A 12 -51.49 14.02 18.09
CA PRO A 12 -51.99 15.09 17.24
C PRO A 12 -52.36 14.59 15.82
N ARG A 13 -53.46 15.11 15.27
CA ARG A 13 -53.95 14.80 13.91
C ARG A 13 -53.27 15.73 12.91
N TRP A 14 -52.11 15.30 12.41
CA TRP A 14 -51.28 16.06 11.47
C TRP A 14 -51.99 16.32 10.14
N SER A 15 -51.77 17.50 9.55
CA SER A 15 -52.27 17.83 8.22
C SER A 15 -51.42 17.18 7.13
N ARG A 16 -52.01 16.84 5.98
CA ARG A 16 -51.33 16.20 4.85
C ARG A 16 -50.08 16.96 4.38
N ARG A 17 -50.07 18.29 4.55
CA ARG A 17 -48.93 19.17 4.23
C ARG A 17 -47.75 18.98 5.18
N GLU A 18 -48.01 18.85 6.49
CA GLU A 18 -46.99 18.64 7.52
C GLU A 18 -46.33 17.27 7.37
N ILE A 19 -47.12 16.25 7.02
CA ILE A 19 -46.62 14.89 6.76
C ILE A 19 -45.66 14.89 5.56
N CYS A 20 -46.01 15.56 4.46
CA CYS A 20 -45.13 15.68 3.30
C CYS A 20 -43.82 16.42 3.64
N LEU A 21 -43.90 17.52 4.39
CA LEU A 21 -42.71 18.30 4.76
C LEU A 21 -41.79 17.52 5.70
N LEU A 22 -42.34 16.82 6.70
CA LEU A 22 -41.56 15.98 7.59
C LEU A 22 -40.91 14.81 6.84
N SER A 23 -41.62 14.19 5.89
CA SER A 23 -41.03 13.12 5.06
C SER A 23 -39.89 13.63 4.17
N GLY A 24 -40.03 14.82 3.59
CA GLY A 24 -38.99 15.44 2.76
C GLY A 24 -37.76 15.83 3.58
N LEU A 25 -37.97 16.36 4.79
CA LEU A 25 -36.88 16.74 5.70
C LEU A 25 -36.11 15.52 6.19
N VAL A 26 -36.81 14.43 6.53
CA VAL A 26 -36.18 13.15 6.92
C VAL A 26 -35.37 12.57 5.77
N PHE A 27 -35.90 12.61 4.53
CA PHE A 27 -35.17 12.13 3.36
C PHE A 27 -33.93 12.98 3.06
N ALA A 28 -34.05 14.31 3.10
CA ALA A 28 -32.93 15.22 2.90
C ALA A 28 -31.83 15.04 3.97
N ALA A 29 -32.21 14.92 5.24
CA ALA A 29 -31.27 14.65 6.33
C ALA A 29 -30.56 13.28 6.15
N GLY A 30 -31.31 12.26 5.74
CA GLY A 30 -30.77 10.94 5.42
C GLY A 30 -29.77 10.99 4.26
N LEU A 31 -30.09 11.70 3.17
CA LEU A 31 -29.17 11.89 2.05
C LEU A 31 -27.90 12.64 2.45
N CYS A 32 -28.02 13.71 3.24
CA CYS A 32 -26.86 14.44 3.74
C CYS A 32 -25.96 13.57 4.62
N ALA A 33 -26.56 12.75 5.49
CA ALA A 33 -25.80 11.81 6.33
C ALA A 33 -25.08 10.76 5.48
N ILE A 34 -25.75 10.18 4.48
CA ILE A 34 -25.14 9.18 3.58
C ILE A 34 -23.99 9.80 2.78
N LEU A 35 -24.19 10.99 2.19
CA LEU A 35 -23.14 11.69 1.45
C LEU A 35 -21.96 12.05 2.36
N GLY A 36 -22.23 12.54 3.57
CA GLY A 36 -21.21 12.80 4.57
C GLY A 36 -20.42 11.54 4.94
N CYS A 37 -21.09 10.42 5.20
CA CYS A 37 -20.44 9.14 5.47
C CYS A 37 -19.59 8.67 4.29
N ILE A 38 -20.08 8.78 3.05
CA ILE A 38 -19.30 8.41 1.85
C ILE A 38 -18.06 9.28 1.71
N LEU A 39 -18.19 10.59 1.90
CA LEU A 39 -17.06 11.52 1.82
C LEU A 39 -16.02 11.26 2.92
N VAL A 40 -16.46 11.00 4.16
CA VAL A 40 -15.56 10.64 5.27
C VAL A 40 -14.87 9.31 4.99
N LEU A 41 -15.59 8.29 4.55
CA LEU A 41 -15.00 6.99 4.19
C LEU A 41 -13.99 7.13 3.04
N LYS A 42 -14.27 7.96 2.05
CA LYS A 42 -13.34 8.24 0.95
C LYS A 42 -12.12 9.01 1.42
N TYR A 43 -12.29 10.00 2.30
CA TYR A 43 -11.18 10.75 2.89
C TYR A 43 -10.26 9.86 3.72
N LEU A 44 -10.84 9.04 4.62
CA LEU A 44 -10.10 8.06 5.41
C LEU A 44 -9.40 7.01 4.54
N ALA A 45 -10.05 6.54 3.48
CA ALA A 45 -9.43 5.61 2.53
C ALA A 45 -8.24 6.22 1.75
N LEU A 46 -8.33 7.50 1.37
CA LEU A 46 -7.24 8.20 0.70
C LEU A 46 -6.02 8.41 1.62
N GLU A 47 -6.23 8.71 2.91
CA GLU A 47 -5.16 8.73 3.91
C GLU A 47 -4.55 7.34 4.14
N GLN A 48 -5.39 6.30 4.15
CA GLN A 48 -4.95 4.92 4.32
C GLN A 48 -4.08 4.45 3.14
N ASP A 49 -4.42 4.82 1.90
CA ASP A 49 -3.65 4.47 0.71
C ASP A 49 -2.26 5.13 0.71
N ALA A 50 -2.16 6.39 1.12
CA ALA A 50 -0.87 7.09 1.22
C ALA A 50 0.05 6.45 2.28
N HIS A 51 -0.47 6.18 3.47
CA HIS A 51 0.30 5.53 4.55
C HIS A 51 0.65 4.07 4.24
N CYS A 52 -0.24 3.33 3.57
CA CYS A 52 0.04 1.97 3.15
C CYS A 52 1.05 1.94 2.00
N LEU A 53 1.03 2.92 1.09
CA LEU A 53 2.00 3.04 0.00
C LEU A 53 3.40 3.34 0.52
N GLU A 54 3.54 4.25 1.49
CA GLU A 54 4.81 4.60 2.11
C GLU A 54 5.41 3.39 2.88
N GLY A 55 4.60 2.75 3.73
CA GLY A 55 5.01 1.52 4.44
C GLY A 55 5.24 0.31 3.53
N CYS A 56 4.51 0.20 2.41
CA CYS A 56 4.74 -0.85 1.42
C CYS A 56 6.00 -0.60 0.61
N GLN A 57 6.32 0.66 0.30
CA GLN A 57 7.53 1.03 -0.42
C GLN A 57 8.76 0.73 0.44
N GLU A 58 8.73 1.08 1.72
CA GLU A 58 9.79 0.72 2.65
C GLU A 58 9.93 -0.81 2.78
N ARG A 59 8.83 -1.53 3.01
CA ARG A 59 8.87 -3.01 3.07
C ARG A 59 9.44 -3.64 1.80
N LYS A 60 9.08 -3.13 0.63
CA LYS A 60 9.63 -3.60 -0.66
C LYS A 60 11.12 -3.32 -0.74
N ALA A 61 11.57 -2.11 -0.37
CA ALA A 61 12.99 -1.77 -0.36
C ALA A 61 13.79 -2.67 0.60
N PHE A 62 13.31 -2.84 1.84
CA PHE A 62 13.95 -3.72 2.82
C PHE A 62 13.99 -5.18 2.37
N SER A 63 12.89 -5.71 1.83
CA SER A 63 12.85 -7.10 1.33
C SER A 63 13.80 -7.34 0.15
N LYS A 64 13.99 -6.33 -0.70
CA LYS A 64 14.92 -6.40 -1.83
C LYS A 64 16.36 -6.32 -1.35
N ALA A 65 16.66 -5.42 -0.42
CA ALA A 65 17.99 -5.28 0.20
C ALA A 65 18.37 -6.55 0.98
N SER A 66 17.46 -7.08 1.80
CA SER A 66 17.70 -8.30 2.57
C SER A 66 17.97 -9.50 1.67
N ARG A 67 17.18 -9.67 0.60
CA ARG A 67 17.41 -10.71 -0.39
C ARG A 67 18.75 -10.55 -1.09
N PHE A 68 19.08 -9.33 -1.53
CA PHE A 68 20.35 -9.04 -2.17
C PHE A 68 21.55 -9.42 -1.29
N ILE A 69 21.54 -8.99 -0.02
CA ILE A 69 22.59 -9.33 0.95
C ILE A 69 22.63 -10.84 1.18
N ALA A 70 21.48 -11.48 1.46
CA ALA A 70 21.40 -12.90 1.73
C ALA A 70 21.93 -13.77 0.58
N THR A 71 21.75 -13.33 -0.67
CA THR A 71 22.31 -14.05 -1.82
C THR A 71 23.82 -13.89 -1.96
N ASN A 72 24.39 -12.77 -1.52
CA ASN A 72 25.82 -12.47 -1.74
C ASN A 72 26.72 -12.98 -0.62
N ILE A 73 26.16 -13.15 0.59
CA ILE A 73 26.88 -13.74 1.73
C ILE A 73 27.21 -15.20 1.48
N ASP A 74 28.44 -15.60 1.81
CA ASP A 74 28.87 -16.97 1.96
C ASP A 74 29.08 -17.31 3.45
N ALA A 75 28.06 -17.95 4.04
CA ALA A 75 28.06 -18.32 5.46
C ALA A 75 29.05 -19.45 5.81
N THR A 76 29.75 -20.03 4.82
CA THR A 76 30.78 -21.04 5.07
C THR A 76 32.14 -20.43 5.44
N THR A 77 32.33 -19.13 5.18
CA THR A 77 33.55 -18.40 5.50
C THR A 77 33.43 -17.72 6.86
N ASP A 78 34.47 -17.82 7.70
CA ASP A 78 34.56 -17.10 8.97
C ASP A 78 34.77 -15.60 8.71
N PRO A 79 33.83 -14.72 9.10
CA PRO A 79 33.93 -13.27 8.86
C PRO A 79 35.11 -12.62 9.59
N CYS A 80 35.61 -13.23 10.68
CA CYS A 80 36.78 -12.72 11.40
C CYS A 80 38.10 -13.02 10.67
N LYS A 81 38.09 -13.94 9.71
CA LYS A 81 39.29 -14.34 8.94
C LYS A 81 39.31 -13.71 7.55
N ASP A 82 38.20 -13.74 6.83
CA ASP A 82 38.07 -13.15 5.50
C ASP A 82 36.66 -12.58 5.31
N PHE A 83 36.50 -11.33 5.73
CA PHE A 83 35.22 -10.63 5.60
C PHE A 83 34.81 -10.42 4.13
N TYR A 84 35.76 -10.33 3.21
CA TYR A 84 35.45 -10.14 1.80
C TYR A 84 34.81 -11.40 1.21
N SER A 85 35.42 -12.56 1.43
CA SER A 85 34.84 -13.84 1.00
C SER A 85 33.54 -14.15 1.73
N PHE A 86 33.41 -13.80 3.01
CA PHE A 86 32.12 -13.90 3.72
C PHE A 86 31.03 -13.01 3.10
N ALA A 87 31.31 -11.73 2.83
CA ALA A 87 30.29 -10.79 2.38
C ALA A 87 29.95 -10.91 0.88
N CYS A 88 30.93 -11.29 0.06
CA CYS A 88 30.82 -11.30 -1.41
C CYS A 88 30.96 -12.69 -2.03
N GLY A 89 31.37 -13.72 -1.29
CA GLY A 89 31.69 -15.05 -1.84
C GLY A 89 30.53 -15.69 -2.59
N GLY A 90 29.29 -15.48 -2.14
CA GLY A 90 28.10 -15.91 -2.86
C GLY A 90 27.92 -15.22 -4.22
N TRP A 91 28.30 -13.95 -4.32
CA TRP A 91 28.31 -13.21 -5.60
C TRP A 91 29.40 -13.73 -6.54
N LEU A 92 30.63 -13.89 -6.04
CA LEU A 92 31.78 -14.40 -6.80
C LEU A 92 31.48 -15.79 -7.40
N ARG A 93 30.81 -16.65 -6.64
CA ARG A 93 30.47 -18.01 -7.10
C ARG A 93 29.46 -18.05 -8.25
N ARG A 94 28.67 -16.97 -8.44
CA ARG A 94 27.67 -16.85 -9.50
C ARG A 94 28.11 -15.96 -10.67
N HIS A 95 29.11 -15.11 -10.46
CA HIS A 95 29.54 -14.11 -11.45
C HIS A 95 31.05 -14.22 -11.66
N GLY A 96 31.44 -15.03 -12.65
CA GLY A 96 32.79 -15.02 -13.20
C GLY A 96 33.03 -13.77 -14.03
N ILE A 97 34.31 -13.46 -14.27
CA ILE A 97 34.71 -12.38 -15.17
C ILE A 97 34.44 -12.84 -16.61
N PRO A 98 33.59 -12.15 -17.38
CA PRO A 98 33.36 -12.46 -18.80
C PRO A 98 34.63 -12.26 -19.63
N GLU A 99 34.77 -13.00 -20.74
CA GLU A 99 35.94 -12.93 -21.64
C GLU A 99 36.22 -11.52 -22.20
N ASP A 100 35.18 -10.69 -22.33
CA ASP A 100 35.29 -9.31 -22.83
C ASP A 100 35.74 -8.30 -21.75
N LYS A 101 36.03 -8.76 -20.52
CA LYS A 101 36.29 -7.89 -19.37
C LYS A 101 37.51 -8.33 -18.59
N LEU A 102 38.26 -7.35 -18.10
CA LEU A 102 39.38 -7.58 -17.17
C LEU A 102 38.93 -7.57 -15.71
N ILE A 103 37.83 -6.88 -15.41
CA ILE A 103 37.28 -6.74 -14.06
C ILE A 103 35.76 -6.81 -14.15
N TYR A 104 35.15 -7.62 -13.29
CA TYR A 104 33.71 -7.73 -13.19
C TYR A 104 33.27 -7.66 -11.73
N GLY A 105 32.35 -6.75 -11.45
CA GLY A 105 31.87 -6.44 -10.11
C GLY A 105 30.42 -5.96 -10.13
N THR A 106 29.87 -5.71 -8.96
CA THR A 106 28.47 -5.29 -8.81
C THR A 106 28.12 -4.03 -9.63
N ILE A 107 29.02 -3.04 -9.70
CA ILE A 107 28.78 -1.80 -10.49
C ILE A 107 28.67 -2.12 -11.97
N ALA A 108 29.56 -2.97 -12.50
CA ALA A 108 29.51 -3.38 -13.90
C ALA A 108 28.21 -4.13 -14.21
N ALA A 109 27.80 -5.06 -13.33
CA ALA A 109 26.54 -5.78 -13.47
C ALA A 109 25.31 -4.85 -13.44
N ILE A 110 25.31 -3.83 -12.57
CA ILE A 110 24.24 -2.82 -12.53
C ILE A 110 24.24 -2.00 -13.83
N GLY A 111 25.41 -1.62 -14.35
CA GLY A 111 25.55 -0.90 -15.61
C GLY A 111 24.91 -1.65 -16.78
N GLU A 112 25.20 -2.95 -16.91
CA GLU A 112 24.58 -3.82 -17.94
C GLU A 112 23.05 -3.88 -17.82
N GLN A 113 22.53 -3.96 -16.59
CA GLN A 113 21.07 -3.93 -16.37
C GLN A 113 20.44 -2.61 -16.80
N ILE A 114 21.11 -1.49 -16.50
CA ILE A 114 20.66 -0.15 -16.90
C ILE A 114 20.67 -0.06 -18.43
N GLU A 115 21.76 -0.45 -19.07
CA GLU A 115 21.87 -0.42 -20.52
C GLU A 115 20.80 -1.29 -21.18
N GLY A 116 20.60 -2.52 -20.70
CA GLY A 116 19.55 -3.39 -21.20
C GLY A 116 18.13 -2.82 -21.02
N LYS A 117 17.89 -2.03 -19.96
CA LYS A 117 16.63 -1.27 -19.81
C LYS A 117 16.52 -0.14 -20.83
N LEU A 118 17.57 0.67 -21.01
CA LEU A 118 17.60 1.76 -21.98
C LEU A 118 17.38 1.25 -23.41
N GLN A 119 18.04 0.15 -23.78
CA GLN A 119 17.87 -0.48 -25.09
C GLN A 119 16.43 -0.95 -25.32
N ARG A 120 15.78 -1.52 -24.30
CA ARG A 120 14.36 -1.91 -24.36
C ARG A 120 13.43 -0.72 -24.56
N LEU A 121 13.70 0.42 -23.90
CA LEU A 121 12.90 1.63 -24.07
C LEU A 121 13.06 2.22 -25.47
N ARG A 122 14.29 2.28 -25.98
CA ARG A 122 14.60 2.80 -27.33
C ARG A 122 13.92 2.01 -28.46
N ARG A 123 13.69 0.71 -28.28
CA ARG A 123 13.06 -0.15 -29.29
C ARG A 123 11.52 -0.07 -29.29
N ARG A 124 10.91 0.62 -28.33
CA ARG A 124 9.44 0.81 -28.34
C ARG A 124 9.10 1.80 -29.46
N PRO A 125 8.20 1.46 -30.39
CA PRO A 125 7.71 2.43 -31.35
C PRO A 125 6.97 3.56 -30.61
N VAL A 126 7.13 4.78 -31.11
CA VAL A 126 6.50 6.00 -30.60
C VAL A 126 5.02 6.00 -30.95
#